data_AF-A0A7V1APV4-F1
#
_entry.id   AF-A0A7V1APV4-F1
#
_cell.length_a   1.000
_cell.length_b   1.000
_cell.length_c   1.000
_cell.angle_alpha   90.00
_cell.angle_beta   90.00
_cell.angle_gamma   90.00
#
_symmetry.space_group_name_H-M   'P 1'
#
loop_
_entity.id
_entity.type
_entity.pdbx_description
1 polymer ?
#
loop_
_entity_poly.entity_id
_entity_poly.type
_entity_poly.pdbx_seq_one_letter_code
_entity_poly.pdbx_strand_id
1 'polypeptide(L)'
;MPPGTRVRVAASRAVSAPYIYKIPINSHEYFLIENRIHDFNGDGMAIGKDQYGNRVELDANGQIKAQDSLGVIIQVDDYDFDIPGSGILVWHIDDNIIRRYYSSNTVNGNSEHRGVALMEADGSQDIGQNFGFLSPGSGSELGTMYDPFYKDNEVHLLANHSQTVEFGPYTAPSSKSWNGANTHILLNQFSKIDTVMSFSYTNDTFHSGFPQLVAKPASLIFPPVIFDADRDGTAEIFVTTGDGKLFGWHANGTKLIANTDSLSLETEPGKRRAYAIAQLADVKDNLAAPPLFWWNADRSAYDVFLVGKFGKYWDFSPVDQNGDGEADLRFSGDLNASITASIEIGPVKAQTGGAPEAGTIVLGDSAGKLFFLKKQGDVIQTRETRPQKSSVAGFCRFSKLPITSTAGTDTFAVLFQNRKLLQITSDSNILDSARVSIQGPFFPPVAGYVEREKDFKSPCFQKTAR
;
A
#
# COMPACT_ATOMS: atom_id res chain seq x y z
N MET A 1 -1.22 9.41 9.25
CA MET A 1 0.05 9.55 9.97
C MET A 1 0.68 8.17 10.07
N PRO A 2 2.01 8.04 10.12
CA PRO A 2 2.66 6.75 10.38
C PRO A 2 2.51 6.35 11.87
N PRO A 3 2.73 5.06 12.22
CA PRO A 3 2.84 4.61 13.60
C PRO A 3 3.88 5.39 14.41
N GLY A 4 3.65 5.54 15.70
CA GLY A 4 4.52 6.29 16.59
C GLY A 4 4.07 6.27 18.04
N THR A 5 4.99 6.54 18.96
CA THR A 5 4.72 6.61 20.41
C THR A 5 4.56 8.06 20.86
N ARG A 6 3.67 8.30 21.83
CA ARG A 6 3.44 9.63 22.43
C ARG A 6 3.16 10.72 21.38
N VAL A 7 2.34 10.39 20.39
CA VAL A 7 1.79 11.31 19.39
C VAL A 7 0.99 12.37 20.12
N ARG A 8 1.32 13.66 19.94
CA ARG A 8 0.66 14.78 20.63
C ARG A 8 -0.43 15.38 19.75
N VAL A 9 -1.63 15.59 20.28
CA VAL A 9 -2.76 16.22 19.59
C VAL A 9 -3.29 17.38 20.44
N ALA A 10 -3.36 18.56 19.84
CA ALA A 10 -3.80 19.78 20.51
C ALA A 10 -5.31 20.02 20.31
N ALA A 11 -5.96 20.55 21.35
CA ALA A 11 -7.29 21.13 21.19
C ALA A 11 -7.24 22.39 20.32
N SER A 12 -8.37 22.77 19.72
CA SER A 12 -8.48 23.82 18.69
C SER A 12 -7.82 25.16 19.03
N ARG A 13 -7.76 25.53 20.32
CA ARG A 13 -7.16 26.79 20.82
C ARG A 13 -5.70 26.65 21.30
N ALA A 14 -5.13 25.44 21.33
CA ALA A 14 -3.77 25.18 21.80
C ALA A 14 -2.76 25.09 20.64
N VAL A 15 -1.69 25.89 20.65
CA VAL A 15 -0.78 26.03 19.48
C VAL A 15 0.49 25.16 19.51
N SER A 16 0.56 24.13 20.37
CA SER A 16 1.82 23.39 20.60
C SER A 16 1.89 21.97 20.01
N ALA A 17 0.87 21.54 19.24
CA ALA A 17 0.84 20.28 18.52
C ALA A 17 -0.17 20.34 17.34
N PRO A 18 -0.18 19.35 16.41
CA PRO A 18 -1.22 19.25 15.38
C PRO A 18 -2.62 19.08 15.98
N TYR A 19 -3.64 19.62 15.31
CA TYR A 19 -5.03 19.57 15.78
C TYR A 19 -5.79 18.31 15.36
N ILE A 20 -5.42 17.73 14.22
CA ILE A 20 -6.11 16.57 13.66
C ILE A 20 -5.13 15.62 12.99
N TYR A 21 -5.32 14.33 13.18
CA TYR A 21 -4.58 13.28 12.48
C TYR A 21 -5.52 12.43 11.65
N LYS A 22 -5.09 12.10 10.42
CA LYS A 22 -5.76 11.10 9.58
C LYS A 22 -5.01 9.77 9.64
N ILE A 23 -5.69 8.67 9.96
CA ILE A 23 -5.15 7.30 9.91
C ILE A 23 -5.91 6.51 8.82
N PRO A 24 -5.31 6.27 7.65
CA PRO A 24 -5.96 5.51 6.58
C PRO A 24 -6.25 4.06 6.97
N ILE A 25 -7.41 3.56 6.55
CA ILE A 25 -7.77 2.14 6.61
C ILE A 25 -7.64 1.53 5.21
N ASN A 26 -8.25 2.17 4.22
CA ASN A 26 -8.16 1.79 2.81
C ASN A 26 -8.34 3.04 1.92
N SER A 27 -8.66 2.86 0.63
CA SER A 27 -8.76 3.97 -0.33
C SER A 27 -9.96 4.90 -0.11
N HIS A 28 -10.91 4.55 0.75
CA HIS A 28 -12.11 5.35 1.03
C HIS A 28 -12.45 5.45 2.53
N GLU A 29 -11.89 4.59 3.39
CA GLU A 29 -12.08 4.63 4.84
C GLU A 29 -10.84 5.11 5.60
N TYR A 30 -11.05 5.87 6.66
CA TYR A 30 -10.00 6.35 7.56
C TYR A 30 -10.55 6.81 8.90
N PHE A 31 -9.69 6.87 9.91
CA PHE A 31 -9.98 7.56 11.16
C PHE A 31 -9.46 9.00 11.13
N LEU A 32 -10.23 9.94 11.69
CA LEU A 32 -9.76 11.26 12.09
C LEU A 32 -9.66 11.32 13.61
N ILE A 33 -8.52 11.75 14.13
CA ILE A 33 -8.23 11.85 15.57
C ILE A 33 -8.08 13.32 15.91
N GLU A 34 -8.88 13.81 16.85
CA GLU A 34 -8.82 15.19 17.35
C GLU A 34 -8.89 15.21 18.88
N ASN A 35 -8.47 16.32 19.49
CA ASN A 35 -8.62 16.55 20.94
C ASN A 35 -9.64 17.66 21.16
N ARG A 36 -10.61 17.44 22.06
CA ARG A 36 -11.59 18.46 22.46
C ARG A 36 -11.55 18.68 23.97
N ILE A 37 -11.79 19.94 24.35
CA ILE A 37 -11.86 20.36 25.74
C ILE A 37 -13.12 21.19 25.90
N HIS A 38 -13.99 20.72 26.78
CA HIS A 38 -15.29 21.31 27.09
C HIS A 38 -15.14 22.75 27.61
N ASP A 39 -14.27 22.97 28.59
CA ASP A 39 -14.02 24.30 29.16
C ASP A 39 -12.52 24.61 29.03
N PHE A 40 -12.14 25.21 27.91
CA PHE A 40 -10.73 25.39 27.55
C PHE A 40 -10.00 26.39 28.45
N ASN A 41 -10.70 27.43 28.91
CA ASN A 41 -10.22 28.49 29.80
C ASN A 41 -10.39 28.16 31.29
N GLY A 42 -11.23 27.18 31.64
CA GLY A 42 -11.41 26.69 33.00
C GLY A 42 -12.15 27.67 33.91
N ASP A 43 -12.97 28.56 33.34
CA ASP A 43 -13.74 29.55 34.08
C ASP A 43 -15.20 29.13 34.32
N GLY A 44 -15.59 27.94 33.83
CA GLY A 44 -16.92 27.37 34.01
C GLY A 44 -18.01 28.11 33.26
N MET A 45 -17.65 28.93 32.26
CA MET A 45 -18.59 29.70 31.46
C MET A 45 -18.15 29.86 30.00
N ALA A 46 -19.10 29.78 29.06
CA ALA A 46 -18.91 30.31 27.72
C ALA A 46 -19.56 31.69 27.59
N ILE A 47 -18.85 32.64 27.00
CA ILE A 47 -19.33 33.99 26.72
C ILE A 47 -19.54 34.15 25.22
N GLY A 48 -20.76 34.46 24.85
CA GLY A 48 -21.18 34.63 23.47
C GLY A 48 -21.84 35.97 23.15
N LYS A 49 -22.26 36.08 21.90
CA LYS A 49 -23.09 37.15 21.38
C LYS A 49 -24.23 36.59 20.54
N ASP A 50 -25.42 37.17 20.70
CA ASP A 50 -26.54 36.92 19.81
C ASP A 50 -26.45 37.75 18.51
N GLN A 51 -27.38 37.54 17.58
CA GLN A 51 -27.44 38.26 16.31
C GLN A 51 -27.69 39.77 16.42
N TYR A 52 -28.10 40.25 17.60
CA TYR A 52 -28.28 41.67 17.89
C TYR A 52 -27.05 42.29 18.58
N GLY A 53 -26.04 41.48 18.89
CA GLY A 53 -24.83 41.89 19.58
C GLY A 53 -24.96 41.90 21.11
N ASN A 54 -26.06 41.40 21.66
CA ASN A 54 -26.23 41.29 23.11
C ASN A 54 -25.31 40.21 23.66
N ARG A 55 -24.73 40.45 24.83
CA ARG A 55 -23.89 39.46 25.51
C ARG A 55 -24.76 38.32 26.03
N VAL A 56 -24.28 37.09 25.81
CA VAL A 56 -24.88 35.85 26.30
C VAL A 56 -23.84 35.14 27.16
N GLU A 57 -24.26 34.62 28.30
CA GLU A 57 -23.46 33.77 29.18
C GLU A 57 -24.10 32.39 29.24
N LEU A 58 -23.32 31.34 29.06
CA LEU A 58 -23.71 29.96 29.30
C LEU A 58 -22.86 29.45 30.47
N ASP A 59 -23.50 28.96 31.52
CA ASP A 59 -22.79 28.32 32.64
C ASP A 59 -22.75 26.80 32.51
N ALA A 60 -21.90 26.15 33.31
CA ALA A 60 -21.73 24.70 33.30
C ALA A 60 -23.00 23.89 33.69
N ASN A 61 -24.07 24.55 34.16
CA ASN A 61 -25.36 23.90 34.42
C ASN A 61 -26.33 24.03 33.23
N GLY A 62 -25.87 24.56 32.10
CA GLY A 62 -26.69 24.84 30.93
C GLY A 62 -27.61 26.05 31.09
N GLN A 63 -27.39 26.92 32.09
CA GLN A 63 -28.18 28.15 32.19
C GLN A 63 -27.67 29.20 31.22
N ILE A 64 -28.59 29.75 30.43
CA ILE A 64 -28.32 30.85 29.51
C ILE A 64 -28.80 32.16 30.14
N LYS A 65 -27.89 33.12 30.31
CA LYS A 65 -28.21 34.49 30.71
C LYS A 65 -27.88 35.44 29.57
N ALA A 66 -28.90 36.11 29.04
CA ALA A 66 -28.73 37.16 28.05
C ALA A 66 -28.88 38.53 28.71
N GLN A 67 -28.12 39.51 28.23
CA GLN A 67 -28.22 40.91 28.68
C GLN A 67 -29.61 41.50 28.44
N ASP A 68 -30.26 41.09 27.35
CA ASP A 68 -31.60 41.45 26.92
C ASP A 68 -32.34 40.19 26.43
N SER A 69 -33.47 40.33 25.73
CA SER A 69 -34.17 39.21 25.10
C SER A 69 -33.22 38.35 24.25
N LEU A 70 -33.11 37.06 24.58
CA LEU A 70 -32.20 36.11 23.91
C LEU A 70 -32.54 35.96 22.43
N GLY A 71 -31.59 36.33 21.57
CA GLY A 71 -31.60 35.99 20.15
C GLY A 71 -30.94 34.63 19.84
N VAL A 72 -30.77 34.35 18.54
CA VAL A 72 -29.89 33.31 18.01
C VAL A 72 -28.43 33.64 18.36
N ILE A 73 -27.79 32.77 19.13
CA ILE A 73 -26.37 32.85 19.43
C ILE A 73 -25.57 32.61 18.15
N ILE A 74 -24.74 33.58 17.75
CA ILE A 74 -23.93 33.52 16.52
C ILE A 74 -22.42 33.47 16.78
N GLN A 75 -22.00 33.68 18.03
CA GLN A 75 -20.62 33.65 18.45
C GLN A 75 -20.55 33.17 19.90
N VAL A 76 -19.57 32.32 20.19
CA VAL A 76 -19.13 31.93 21.55
C VAL A 76 -17.61 31.91 21.56
N ASP A 77 -17.00 32.15 22.72
CA ASP A 77 -15.55 32.07 22.91
C ASP A 77 -15.04 30.64 23.14
N ASP A 78 -15.92 29.75 23.59
CA ASP A 78 -15.71 28.30 23.66
C ASP A 78 -16.84 27.53 22.94
N TYR A 79 -16.50 26.92 21.80
CA TYR A 79 -17.46 26.20 20.94
C TYR A 79 -17.70 24.76 21.41
N ASP A 80 -16.87 24.23 22.30
CA ASP A 80 -16.99 22.87 22.83
C ASP A 80 -17.72 22.83 24.19
N PHE A 81 -18.06 23.99 24.75
CA PHE A 81 -18.61 24.16 26.12
C PHE A 81 -19.97 23.52 26.37
N ASP A 82 -20.79 23.26 25.35
CA ASP A 82 -22.07 22.56 25.54
C ASP A 82 -22.02 21.11 25.03
N ILE A 83 -20.81 20.63 24.68
CA ILE A 83 -20.59 19.24 24.24
C ILE A 83 -20.11 18.42 25.44
N PRO A 84 -20.77 17.28 25.74
CA PRO A 84 -20.34 16.41 26.84
C PRO A 84 -18.91 15.89 26.69
N GLY A 85 -18.16 15.93 27.79
CA GLY A 85 -16.86 15.26 27.89
C GLY A 85 -15.67 16.06 27.35
N SER A 86 -14.48 15.55 27.65
CA SER A 86 -13.22 16.09 27.15
C SER A 86 -12.26 14.95 26.92
N GLY A 87 -11.48 15.03 25.84
CA GLY A 87 -10.60 13.93 25.48
C GLY A 87 -10.34 13.83 23.98
N ILE A 88 -9.75 12.71 23.59
CA ILE A 88 -9.48 12.41 22.20
C ILE A 88 -10.74 11.80 21.56
N LEU A 89 -11.24 12.42 20.51
CA LEU A 89 -12.30 11.87 19.67
C LEU A 89 -11.70 11.11 18.49
N VAL A 90 -12.32 9.99 18.17
CA VAL A 90 -11.96 9.14 17.02
C VAL A 90 -13.16 9.08 16.08
N TRP A 91 -13.03 9.66 14.89
CA TRP A 91 -14.08 9.66 13.88
C TRP A 91 -13.79 8.63 12.80
N HIS A 92 -14.70 7.71 12.52
CA HIS A 92 -14.63 6.82 11.35
C HIS A 92 -15.31 7.49 10.16
N ILE A 93 -14.53 7.70 9.10
CA ILE A 93 -14.99 8.34 7.87
C ILE A 93 -15.02 7.31 6.74
N ASP A 94 -16.11 7.30 5.97
CA ASP A 94 -16.23 6.57 4.70
C ASP A 94 -16.59 7.53 3.56
N ASP A 95 -15.58 7.90 2.77
CA ASP A 95 -15.75 8.83 1.65
C ASP A 95 -16.68 8.25 0.56
N ASN A 96 -16.87 6.92 0.46
CA ASN A 96 -17.83 6.36 -0.50
C ASN A 96 -19.26 6.70 -0.10
N ILE A 97 -19.58 6.63 1.19
CA ILE A 97 -20.90 6.98 1.71
C ILE A 97 -21.12 8.48 1.61
N ILE A 98 -20.13 9.29 1.99
CA ILE A 98 -20.19 10.74 1.81
C ILE A 98 -20.48 11.07 0.35
N ARG A 99 -19.66 10.62 -0.61
CA ARG A 99 -19.86 10.91 -2.03
C ARG A 99 -21.23 10.47 -2.54
N ARG A 100 -21.72 9.31 -2.09
CA ARG A 100 -22.99 8.75 -2.54
C ARG A 100 -24.21 9.54 -2.04
N TYR A 101 -24.15 10.07 -0.83
CA TYR A 101 -25.31 10.66 -0.14
C TYR A 101 -25.17 12.15 0.19
N TYR A 102 -24.11 12.81 -0.29
CA TYR A 102 -23.90 14.23 -0.10
C TYR A 102 -25.02 15.08 -0.72
N SER A 103 -25.39 14.80 -1.98
CA SER A 103 -26.40 15.58 -2.71
C SER A 103 -27.82 15.42 -2.15
N SER A 104 -28.13 14.29 -1.52
CA SER A 104 -29.40 14.04 -0.85
C SER A 104 -29.43 14.54 0.59
N ASN A 105 -28.31 15.01 1.13
CA ASN A 105 -28.14 15.38 2.54
C ASN A 105 -28.53 14.22 3.49
N THR A 106 -28.13 12.99 3.14
CA THR A 106 -28.42 11.78 3.93
C THR A 106 -27.14 10.99 4.26
N VAL A 107 -25.99 11.66 4.36
CA VAL A 107 -24.66 11.05 4.62
C VAL A 107 -24.65 10.15 5.85
N ASN A 108 -25.35 10.55 6.92
CA ASN A 108 -25.50 9.78 8.15
C ASN A 108 -26.91 9.22 8.35
N GLY A 109 -27.73 9.19 7.29
CA GLY A 109 -29.14 8.79 7.38
C GLY A 109 -29.36 7.30 7.61
N ASN A 110 -28.33 6.47 7.40
CA ASN A 110 -28.34 5.05 7.76
C ASN A 110 -27.57 4.87 9.07
N SER A 111 -28.27 4.52 10.15
CA SER A 111 -27.67 4.29 11.47
C SER A 111 -26.68 3.13 11.48
N GLU A 112 -26.87 2.15 10.59
CA GLU A 112 -25.96 1.01 10.50
C GLU A 112 -24.65 1.42 9.81
N HIS A 113 -24.69 2.26 8.76
CA HIS A 113 -23.50 2.65 7.98
C HIS A 113 -23.48 4.17 7.72
N ARG A 114 -22.91 4.91 8.67
CA ARG A 114 -22.74 6.36 8.57
C ARG A 114 -21.51 6.72 7.76
N GLY A 115 -21.55 7.83 7.01
CA GLY A 115 -20.38 8.35 6.31
C GLY A 115 -19.39 9.07 7.23
N VAL A 116 -19.89 9.61 8.34
CA VAL A 116 -19.11 10.24 9.41
C VAL A 116 -19.67 9.74 10.74
N ALA A 117 -18.94 8.88 11.44
CA ALA A 117 -19.33 8.31 12.73
C ALA A 117 -18.31 8.68 13.82
N LEU A 118 -18.79 9.06 15.00
CA LEU A 118 -17.94 9.10 16.19
C LEU A 118 -17.83 7.68 16.75
N MET A 119 -16.62 7.23 17.05
CA MET A 119 -16.41 5.98 17.79
C MET A 119 -16.50 6.30 19.28
N GLU A 120 -17.67 6.06 19.88
CA GLU A 120 -17.95 6.36 21.29
C GLU A 120 -17.15 5.42 22.19
N ALA A 121 -16.20 5.97 22.95
CA ALA A 121 -15.19 5.21 23.68
C ALA A 121 -15.78 4.31 24.78
N ASP A 122 -16.93 4.65 25.35
CA ASP A 122 -17.63 3.82 26.32
C ASP A 122 -18.10 2.45 25.75
N GLY A 123 -18.06 2.29 24.42
CA GLY A 123 -18.40 1.07 23.70
C GLY A 123 -19.86 0.97 23.29
N SER A 124 -20.71 1.92 23.70
CA SER A 124 -22.12 2.04 23.30
C SER A 124 -22.25 3.08 22.19
N GLN A 125 -22.84 2.67 21.05
CA GLN A 125 -23.08 3.60 19.95
C GLN A 125 -24.47 4.25 20.09
N ASP A 126 -24.56 5.28 20.93
CA ASP A 126 -25.81 5.89 21.36
C ASP A 126 -26.17 7.15 20.56
N ILE A 127 -25.17 7.93 20.10
CA ILE A 127 -25.42 9.14 19.33
C ILE A 127 -26.19 8.84 18.03
N GLY A 128 -27.33 9.50 17.88
CA GLY A 128 -28.25 9.33 16.76
C GLY A 128 -29.21 8.14 16.89
N GLN A 129 -29.25 7.48 18.04
CA GLN A 129 -30.37 6.61 18.44
C GLN A 129 -31.54 7.43 18.97
N ASN A 130 -32.69 6.79 19.13
CA ASN A 130 -33.86 7.38 19.78
C ASN A 130 -34.29 6.48 20.94
N PHE A 131 -33.95 6.91 22.16
CA PHE A 131 -34.36 6.25 23.39
C PHE A 131 -35.62 6.90 23.93
N GLY A 132 -36.60 6.08 24.32
CA GLY A 132 -37.76 6.58 25.06
C GLY A 132 -37.34 6.98 26.47
N PHE A 133 -38.11 7.86 27.13
CA PHE A 133 -37.81 8.36 28.47
C PHE A 133 -37.51 7.27 29.52
N LEU A 134 -38.15 6.09 29.39
CA LEU A 134 -37.96 4.95 30.30
C LEU A 134 -36.99 3.88 29.76
N SER A 135 -36.38 4.11 28.60
CA SER A 135 -35.43 3.18 27.99
C SER A 135 -34.08 3.26 28.71
N PRO A 136 -33.41 2.12 28.94
CA PRO A 136 -31.98 2.10 29.23
C PRO A 136 -31.24 2.84 28.09
N GLY A 137 -30.41 3.83 28.44
CA GLY A 137 -29.75 4.72 27.46
C GLY A 137 -30.43 6.08 27.26
N SER A 138 -31.61 6.33 27.84
CA SER A 138 -32.26 7.66 27.77
C SER A 138 -31.31 8.77 28.26
N GLY A 139 -31.01 9.72 27.39
CA GLY A 139 -30.08 10.82 27.60
C GLY A 139 -28.68 10.63 27.02
N SER A 140 -28.24 9.39 26.74
CA SER A 140 -26.93 9.16 26.11
C SER A 140 -26.93 9.44 24.61
N GLU A 141 -28.10 9.55 23.96
CA GLU A 141 -28.21 9.94 22.56
C GLU A 141 -27.68 11.36 22.25
N LEU A 142 -27.48 12.18 23.30
CA LEU A 142 -26.86 13.52 23.25
C LEU A 142 -25.33 13.49 23.42
N GLY A 143 -24.77 12.31 23.66
CA GLY A 143 -23.38 12.09 24.04
C GLY A 143 -23.15 12.14 25.55
N THR A 144 -22.03 11.58 25.99
CA THR A 144 -21.65 11.47 27.41
C THR A 144 -20.21 11.92 27.65
N MET A 145 -19.86 12.13 28.92
CA MET A 145 -18.46 12.39 29.30
C MET A 145 -17.51 11.21 29.07
N TYR A 146 -18.04 10.04 28.71
CA TYR A 146 -17.27 8.81 28.49
C TYR A 146 -17.09 8.46 27.01
N ASP A 147 -17.67 9.23 26.09
CA ASP A 147 -17.49 9.03 24.64
C ASP A 147 -16.07 9.37 24.15
N PRO A 148 -15.33 10.33 24.76
CA PRO A 148 -13.93 10.58 24.41
C PRO A 148 -12.95 9.55 25.00
N PHE A 149 -11.86 9.29 24.29
CA PHE A 149 -10.74 8.48 24.77
C PHE A 149 -9.78 9.30 25.64
N TYR A 150 -9.52 8.83 26.86
CA TYR A 150 -8.53 9.36 27.80
C TYR A 150 -8.03 8.25 28.74
N LYS A 151 -6.87 8.44 29.37
CA LYS A 151 -6.15 7.40 30.13
C LYS A 151 -7.01 6.55 31.07
N ASP A 152 -7.88 7.23 31.82
CA ASP A 152 -8.58 6.69 32.98
C ASP A 152 -10.11 6.61 32.73
N ASN A 153 -10.55 6.48 31.46
CA ASN A 153 -11.98 6.33 31.12
C ASN A 153 -12.52 4.99 31.65
N GLU A 154 -13.17 5.04 32.81
CA GLU A 154 -13.62 3.86 33.55
C GLU A 154 -14.67 3.03 32.81
N VAL A 155 -15.56 3.67 32.05
CA VAL A 155 -16.61 2.97 31.31
C VAL A 155 -16.01 2.18 30.16
N HIS A 156 -15.06 2.77 29.43
CA HIS A 156 -14.30 2.06 28.41
C HIS A 156 -13.57 0.83 29.00
N LEU A 157 -12.88 1.02 30.14
CA LEU A 157 -12.16 -0.07 30.82
C LEU A 157 -13.10 -1.22 31.21
N LEU A 158 -14.29 -0.89 31.73
CA LEU A 158 -15.32 -1.87 32.08
C LEU A 158 -15.88 -2.58 30.85
N ALA A 159 -16.26 -1.84 29.81
CA ALA A 159 -16.83 -2.37 28.58
C ALA A 159 -15.89 -3.33 27.85
N ASN A 160 -14.58 -3.05 27.92
CA ASN A 160 -13.54 -3.86 27.27
C ASN A 160 -12.91 -4.92 28.19
N HIS A 161 -13.32 -5.00 29.46
CA HIS A 161 -12.67 -5.83 30.47
C HIS A 161 -11.13 -5.65 30.49
N SER A 162 -10.69 -4.40 30.33
CA SER A 162 -9.28 -4.03 30.13
C SER A 162 -8.73 -3.23 31.31
N GLN A 163 -7.41 -3.27 31.49
CA GLN A 163 -6.68 -2.41 32.44
C GLN A 163 -6.19 -1.10 31.80
N THR A 164 -6.30 -0.97 30.49
CA THR A 164 -5.87 0.20 29.72
C THR A 164 -6.90 0.58 28.68
N VAL A 165 -7.07 1.87 28.47
CA VAL A 165 -7.96 2.39 27.41
C VAL A 165 -7.28 2.22 26.05
N GLU A 166 -7.97 1.55 25.14
CA GLU A 166 -7.44 1.17 23.82
C GLU A 166 -8.53 1.25 22.73
N PHE A 167 -8.15 1.64 21.53
CA PHE A 167 -9.00 1.53 20.34
C PHE A 167 -8.33 0.62 19.33
N GLY A 168 -8.86 -0.59 19.17
CA GLY A 168 -8.28 -1.65 18.35
C GLY A 168 -9.32 -2.58 17.72
N PRO A 169 -8.89 -3.57 16.91
CA PRO A 169 -9.82 -4.42 16.16
C PRO A 169 -10.67 -5.34 17.05
N TYR A 170 -10.26 -5.51 18.31
CA TYR A 170 -10.88 -6.39 19.30
C TYR A 170 -11.43 -5.63 20.52
N THR A 171 -11.53 -4.31 20.44
CA THR A 171 -12.15 -3.46 21.46
C THR A 171 -13.58 -3.09 21.08
N ALA A 172 -14.34 -2.55 22.03
CA ALA A 172 -15.59 -1.83 21.86
C ALA A 172 -15.33 -0.35 22.23
N PRO A 173 -15.39 0.60 21.28
CA PRO A 173 -15.68 0.40 19.86
C PRO A 173 -14.49 -0.24 19.12
N SER A 174 -14.77 -0.83 17.95
CA SER A 174 -13.78 -1.57 17.16
C SER A 174 -13.12 -0.70 16.08
N SER A 175 -11.82 -0.88 15.86
CA SER A 175 -11.08 -0.23 14.77
C SER A 175 -11.13 -0.98 13.43
N LYS A 176 -11.95 -2.05 13.30
CA LYS A 176 -12.15 -2.76 12.03
C LYS A 176 -12.72 -1.83 10.96
N SER A 177 -12.48 -2.14 9.68
CA SER A 177 -13.17 -1.45 8.58
C SER A 177 -14.67 -1.75 8.66
N TRP A 178 -15.46 -0.96 7.96
CA TRP A 178 -16.90 -1.13 7.88
C TRP A 178 -17.32 -2.55 7.49
N ASN A 179 -16.63 -3.17 6.53
CA ASN A 179 -16.90 -4.54 6.11
C ASN A 179 -16.30 -5.62 7.03
N GLY A 180 -15.77 -5.24 8.20
CA GLY A 180 -15.25 -6.13 9.23
C GLY A 180 -13.81 -6.60 9.03
N ALA A 181 -13.07 -6.06 8.06
CA ALA A 181 -11.67 -6.42 7.88
C ALA A 181 -10.82 -5.90 9.05
N ASN A 182 -9.85 -6.71 9.47
CA ASN A 182 -8.90 -6.30 10.50
C ASN A 182 -7.98 -5.21 9.94
N THR A 183 -8.01 -4.02 10.53
CA THR A 183 -7.19 -2.88 10.11
C THR A 183 -5.80 -2.90 10.70
N HIS A 184 -5.61 -3.71 11.75
CA HIS A 184 -4.40 -3.77 12.56
C HIS A 184 -4.04 -2.43 13.24
N ILE A 185 -4.95 -1.45 13.22
CA ILE A 185 -4.77 -0.16 13.88
C ILE A 185 -5.09 -0.32 15.37
N LEU A 186 -4.12 -0.02 16.22
CA LEU A 186 -4.28 0.08 17.66
C LEU A 186 -3.83 1.47 18.14
N LEU A 187 -4.73 2.17 18.84
CA LEU A 187 -4.43 3.38 19.59
C LEU A 187 -4.48 3.05 21.08
N ASN A 188 -3.44 3.37 21.82
CA ASN A 188 -3.41 3.13 23.27
C ASN A 188 -2.52 4.15 23.98
N GLN A 189 -2.25 3.94 25.27
CA GLN A 189 -1.44 4.85 26.10
C GLN A 189 -1.93 6.30 26.03
N PHE A 190 -3.25 6.49 25.97
CA PHE A 190 -3.87 7.81 26.03
C PHE A 190 -3.41 8.55 27.30
N SER A 191 -3.15 9.85 27.19
CA SER A 191 -2.84 10.69 28.34
C SER A 191 -4.10 11.04 29.13
N LYS A 192 -3.93 11.69 30.28
CA LYS A 192 -5.05 12.35 30.95
C LYS A 192 -5.60 13.48 30.06
N ILE A 193 -6.84 13.86 30.33
CA ILE A 193 -7.50 15.02 29.71
C ILE A 193 -6.63 16.26 29.94
N ASP A 194 -6.30 16.95 28.85
CA ASP A 194 -5.51 18.18 28.84
C ASP A 194 -5.71 18.89 27.48
N THR A 195 -5.42 20.19 27.42
CA THR A 195 -5.37 21.00 26.20
C THR A 195 -4.48 20.43 25.11
N VAL A 196 -3.46 19.63 25.49
CA VAL A 196 -2.66 18.82 24.56
C VAL A 196 -2.53 17.41 25.11
N MET A 197 -3.25 16.48 24.49
CA MET A 197 -3.21 15.07 24.84
C MET A 197 -2.18 14.30 24.02
N SER A 198 -1.89 13.08 24.45
CA SER A 198 -1.08 12.16 23.67
C SER A 198 -1.63 10.74 23.65
N PHE A 199 -1.28 9.98 22.62
CA PHE A 199 -1.54 8.55 22.50
C PHE A 199 -0.38 7.86 21.76
N SER A 200 -0.35 6.54 21.78
CA SER A 200 0.52 5.73 20.93
C SER A 200 -0.32 5.10 19.82
N TYR A 201 0.19 5.11 18.60
CA TYR A 201 -0.41 4.47 17.43
C TYR A 201 0.51 3.37 16.92
N THR A 202 -0.02 2.15 16.87
CA THR A 202 0.64 1.01 16.24
C THR A 202 -0.19 0.47 15.10
N ASN A 203 0.49 0.02 14.05
CA ASN A 203 -0.09 -0.85 13.04
C ASN A 203 0.94 -1.92 12.67
N ASP A 204 0.65 -3.18 13.00
CA ASP A 204 1.59 -4.30 12.84
C ASP A 204 1.70 -4.80 11.39
N THR A 205 0.88 -4.27 10.46
CA THR A 205 1.06 -4.48 9.02
C THR A 205 2.09 -3.54 8.40
N PHE A 206 2.47 -2.47 9.10
CA PHE A 206 3.46 -1.52 8.64
C PHE A 206 4.85 -2.00 9.06
N HIS A 207 5.68 -2.32 8.08
CA HIS A 207 7.12 -2.46 8.33
C HIS A 207 7.75 -1.07 8.43
N SER A 208 8.74 -0.91 9.31
CA SER A 208 9.50 0.35 9.38
C SER A 208 10.06 0.69 8.00
N GLY A 209 9.92 1.97 7.61
CA GLY A 209 10.27 2.44 6.27
C GLY A 209 9.24 2.14 5.19
N PHE A 210 8.06 1.59 5.51
CA PHE A 210 6.97 1.40 4.56
C PHE A 210 5.65 1.98 5.11
N PRO A 211 4.69 2.36 4.24
CA PRO A 211 4.70 2.29 2.77
C PRO A 211 5.63 3.32 2.11
N GLN A 212 6.01 3.03 0.87
CA GLN A 212 6.83 3.89 0.02
C GLN A 212 6.01 4.42 -1.16
N LEU A 213 6.24 5.68 -1.53
CA LEU A 213 5.57 6.29 -2.66
C LEU A 213 6.34 5.98 -3.95
N VAL A 214 5.62 5.45 -4.94
CA VAL A 214 6.24 5.01 -6.21
C VAL A 214 5.56 5.68 -7.41
N ALA A 215 4.23 5.70 -7.44
CA ALA A 215 3.46 6.32 -8.50
C ALA A 215 2.00 6.47 -8.10
N LYS A 216 1.18 6.99 -9.02
CA LYS A 216 -0.28 6.87 -8.94
C LYS A 216 -0.65 5.38 -9.09
N PRO A 217 -1.67 4.87 -8.37
CA PRO A 217 -2.04 3.45 -8.38
C PRO A 217 -2.22 2.84 -9.78
N ALA A 218 -2.76 3.60 -10.74
CA ALA A 218 -2.98 3.16 -12.11
C ALA A 218 -1.69 2.84 -12.90
N SER A 219 -0.53 3.28 -12.43
CA SER A 219 0.77 3.00 -13.06
C SER A 219 1.41 1.71 -12.54
N LEU A 220 0.90 1.09 -11.46
CA LEU A 220 1.43 -0.17 -10.93
C LEU A 220 0.77 -1.37 -11.61
N ILE A 221 1.41 -1.88 -12.66
CA ILE A 221 0.90 -3.00 -13.46
C ILE A 221 1.69 -4.29 -13.27
N PHE A 222 2.83 -4.24 -12.56
CA PHE A 222 3.66 -5.38 -12.24
C PHE A 222 3.79 -5.55 -10.72
N PRO A 223 3.90 -6.79 -10.22
CA PRO A 223 4.21 -7.01 -8.82
C PRO A 223 5.64 -6.51 -8.50
N PRO A 224 5.91 -6.11 -7.24
CA PRO A 224 7.28 -5.88 -6.78
C PRO A 224 8.14 -7.15 -6.94
N VAL A 225 9.43 -6.97 -7.18
CA VAL A 225 10.43 -8.05 -7.23
C VAL A 225 11.36 -7.92 -6.03
N ILE A 226 11.60 -9.05 -5.36
CA ILE A 226 12.48 -9.14 -4.19
C ILE A 226 13.76 -9.83 -4.62
N PHE A 227 14.89 -9.15 -4.51
CA PHE A 227 16.17 -9.64 -5.02
C PHE A 227 17.35 -9.00 -4.30
N ASP A 228 18.32 -9.80 -3.87
CA ASP A 228 19.59 -9.35 -3.25
C ASP A 228 20.57 -8.95 -4.37
N ALA A 229 20.49 -7.68 -4.77
CA ALA A 229 21.19 -7.18 -5.96
C ALA A 229 22.65 -6.80 -5.66
N ASP A 230 22.90 -6.27 -4.45
CA ASP A 230 24.22 -5.86 -3.99
C ASP A 230 25.00 -6.97 -3.26
N ARG A 231 24.34 -8.10 -2.97
CA ARG A 231 24.91 -9.32 -2.39
C ARG A 231 25.35 -9.14 -0.94
N ASP A 232 24.68 -8.27 -0.20
CA ASP A 232 24.92 -8.10 1.24
C ASP A 232 24.25 -9.21 2.09
N GLY A 233 23.41 -10.06 1.48
CA GLY A 233 22.68 -11.16 2.12
C GLY A 233 21.26 -10.79 2.57
N THR A 234 20.84 -9.54 2.36
CA THR A 234 19.50 -9.01 2.53
C THR A 234 18.93 -8.70 1.16
N ALA A 235 17.65 -9.01 0.92
CA ALA A 235 17.04 -8.71 -0.37
C ALA A 235 16.48 -7.28 -0.42
N GLU A 236 16.72 -6.60 -1.54
CA GLU A 236 16.10 -5.33 -1.88
C GLU A 236 14.70 -5.54 -2.48
N ILE A 237 13.93 -4.45 -2.51
CA ILE A 237 12.61 -4.39 -3.12
C ILE A 237 12.72 -3.51 -4.36
N PHE A 238 12.39 -4.07 -5.53
CA PHE A 238 12.33 -3.36 -6.79
C PHE A 238 10.90 -3.25 -7.30
N VAL A 239 10.51 -2.06 -7.72
CA VAL A 239 9.17 -1.80 -8.29
C VAL A 239 9.34 -1.09 -9.61
N THR A 240 8.60 -1.52 -10.62
CA THR A 240 8.48 -0.78 -11.87
C THR A 240 7.07 -0.29 -12.10
N THR A 241 6.97 0.86 -12.76
CA THR A 241 5.70 1.42 -13.19
C THR A 241 5.52 1.22 -14.68
N GLY A 242 4.27 1.17 -15.12
CA GLY A 242 3.91 0.98 -16.53
C GLY A 242 4.43 2.08 -17.45
N ASP A 243 4.74 3.27 -16.92
CA ASP A 243 5.33 4.41 -17.65
C ASP A 243 6.87 4.42 -17.67
N GLY A 244 7.52 3.38 -17.14
CA GLY A 244 8.96 3.17 -17.34
C GLY A 244 9.87 3.59 -16.20
N LYS A 245 9.33 3.86 -15.00
CA LYS A 245 10.17 4.14 -13.83
C LYS A 245 10.54 2.85 -13.13
N LEU A 246 11.79 2.78 -12.67
CA LEU A 246 12.32 1.76 -11.78
C LEU A 246 12.61 2.40 -10.42
N PHE A 247 12.19 1.73 -9.36
CA PHE A 247 12.46 2.12 -7.98
C PHE A 247 13.14 1.00 -7.21
N GLY A 248 13.93 1.34 -6.19
CA GLY A 248 14.64 0.37 -5.36
C GLY A 248 14.81 0.83 -3.91
N TRP A 249 14.50 -0.06 -2.97
CA TRP A 249 14.71 0.16 -1.54
C TRP A 249 15.43 -1.03 -0.92
N HIS A 250 16.23 -0.77 0.10
CA HIS A 250 16.62 -1.81 1.06
C HIS A 250 15.39 -2.28 1.86
N ALA A 251 15.49 -3.44 2.50
CA ALA A 251 14.40 -4.03 3.29
C ALA A 251 13.85 -3.12 4.42
N ASN A 252 14.64 -2.16 4.90
CA ASN A 252 14.26 -1.18 5.91
C ASN A 252 13.59 0.09 5.33
N GLY A 253 13.36 0.16 4.01
CA GLY A 253 12.74 1.27 3.31
C GLY A 253 13.66 2.45 3.00
N THR A 254 14.97 2.39 3.27
CA THR A 254 15.91 3.40 2.78
C THR A 254 16.15 3.23 1.28
N LYS A 255 16.42 4.33 0.57
CA LYS A 255 16.70 4.29 -0.87
C LYS A 255 17.94 3.42 -1.13
N LEU A 256 17.90 2.59 -2.18
CA LEU A 256 19.06 1.82 -2.61
C LEU A 256 20.18 2.73 -3.16
N ILE A 257 19.80 3.73 -3.97
CA ILE A 257 20.68 4.83 -4.38
C ILE A 257 20.22 6.11 -3.69
N ALA A 258 21.13 6.78 -3.00
CA ALA A 258 20.83 8.03 -2.33
C ALA A 258 20.71 9.17 -3.36
N ASN A 259 19.50 9.73 -3.49
CA ASN A 259 19.23 10.86 -4.37
C ASN A 259 18.23 11.86 -3.76
N THR A 260 18.04 13.00 -4.42
CA THR A 260 17.12 14.07 -4.00
C THR A 260 15.76 14.01 -4.68
N ASP A 261 15.46 12.94 -5.41
CA ASP A 261 14.22 12.83 -6.18
C ASP A 261 12.99 12.88 -5.30
N SER A 262 11.97 13.57 -5.81
CA SER A 262 10.69 13.71 -5.13
C SER A 262 9.50 13.75 -6.10
N LEU A 263 8.38 13.22 -5.63
CA LEU A 263 7.08 13.34 -6.28
C LEU A 263 6.24 14.39 -5.55
N SER A 264 5.78 15.40 -6.28
CA SER A 264 4.86 16.41 -5.74
C SER A 264 3.42 15.94 -5.90
N LEU A 265 2.74 15.73 -4.77
CA LEU A 265 1.32 15.39 -4.72
C LEU A 265 0.52 16.57 -4.19
N GLU A 266 -0.65 16.79 -4.76
CA GLU A 266 -1.64 17.70 -4.19
C GLU A 266 -2.30 17.01 -2.99
N THR A 267 -2.05 17.54 -1.80
CA THR A 267 -2.57 16.98 -0.55
C THR A 267 -3.87 17.66 -0.12
N GLU A 268 -4.06 18.89 -0.55
CA GLU A 268 -5.27 19.70 -0.37
C GLU A 268 -5.47 20.56 -1.63
N PRO A 269 -6.70 21.00 -1.94
CA PRO A 269 -6.95 21.88 -3.08
C PRO A 269 -5.98 23.08 -3.11
N GLY A 270 -5.15 23.15 -4.15
CA GLY A 270 -4.15 24.20 -4.35
C GLY A 270 -2.86 24.06 -3.52
N LYS A 271 -2.75 23.07 -2.62
CA LYS A 271 -1.51 22.81 -1.85
C LYS A 271 -0.84 21.52 -2.28
N ARG A 272 0.43 21.64 -2.65
CA ARG A 272 1.28 20.51 -3.02
C ARG A 272 2.34 20.24 -1.97
N ARG A 273 2.59 18.96 -1.73
CA ARG A 273 3.67 18.48 -0.87
C ARG A 273 4.59 17.57 -1.69
N ALA A 274 5.89 17.79 -1.56
CA ALA A 274 6.91 16.93 -2.14
C ALA A 274 7.20 15.75 -1.20
N TYR A 275 7.29 14.55 -1.78
CA TYR A 275 7.61 13.31 -1.09
C TYR A 275 8.86 12.71 -1.73
N ALA A 276 9.88 12.39 -0.94
CA ALA A 276 11.06 11.71 -1.45
C ALA A 276 10.69 10.34 -2.04
N ILE A 277 11.29 10.01 -3.19
CA ILE A 277 11.09 8.73 -3.88
C ILE A 277 12.44 8.05 -4.13
N ALA A 278 12.48 6.73 -4.19
CA ALA A 278 13.69 5.96 -4.45
C ALA A 278 13.79 5.55 -5.92
N GLN A 279 13.66 6.52 -6.83
CA GLN A 279 13.78 6.26 -8.26
C GLN A 279 15.24 5.88 -8.57
N LEU A 280 15.41 4.79 -9.30
CA LEU A 280 16.71 4.34 -9.82
C LEU A 280 16.88 4.72 -11.29
N ALA A 281 15.80 4.73 -12.09
CA ALA A 281 15.86 5.11 -13.50
C ALA A 281 14.46 5.48 -14.02
N ASP A 282 14.41 6.30 -15.08
CA ASP A 282 13.20 6.53 -15.89
C ASP A 282 13.50 6.31 -17.38
N VAL A 283 13.09 5.15 -17.92
CA VAL A 283 13.31 4.81 -19.33
C VAL A 283 12.31 5.49 -20.28
N LYS A 284 11.26 6.15 -19.75
CA LYS A 284 10.23 6.86 -20.52
C LYS A 284 9.56 5.99 -21.59
N ASP A 285 9.30 4.72 -21.26
CA ASP A 285 8.70 3.74 -22.15
C ASP A 285 7.68 2.86 -21.41
N ASN A 286 6.78 2.25 -22.15
CA ASN A 286 5.80 1.33 -21.60
C ASN A 286 6.42 -0.04 -21.37
N LEU A 287 6.67 -0.42 -20.12
CA LEU A 287 7.28 -1.71 -19.80
C LEU A 287 6.35 -2.90 -20.13
N ALA A 288 6.96 -3.99 -20.56
CA ALA A 288 6.29 -5.25 -20.90
C ALA A 288 6.32 -6.30 -19.79
N ALA A 289 7.19 -6.12 -18.79
CA ALA A 289 7.45 -7.07 -17.72
C ALA A 289 7.94 -6.39 -16.44
N PRO A 290 7.87 -7.08 -15.27
CA PRO A 290 8.63 -6.69 -14.08
C PRO A 290 10.15 -6.65 -14.38
N PRO A 291 10.95 -5.99 -13.52
CA PRO A 291 12.40 -6.00 -13.65
C PRO A 291 12.94 -7.43 -13.53
N LEU A 292 13.90 -7.76 -14.38
CA LEU A 292 14.65 -9.02 -14.33
C LEU A 292 16.07 -8.76 -13.83
N PHE A 293 16.70 -9.77 -13.27
CA PHE A 293 18.06 -9.67 -12.73
C PHE A 293 18.95 -10.69 -13.41
N TRP A 294 20.22 -10.37 -13.60
CA TRP A 294 21.21 -11.31 -14.11
C TRP A 294 22.62 -10.81 -13.78
N TRP A 295 23.61 -11.69 -13.89
CA TRP A 295 24.99 -11.34 -13.56
C TRP A 295 25.54 -10.24 -14.48
N ASN A 296 26.24 -9.29 -13.86
CA ASN A 296 27.04 -8.33 -14.60
C ASN A 296 28.24 -9.00 -15.31
N ALA A 297 28.93 -8.25 -16.16
CA ALA A 297 29.97 -8.80 -17.05
C ALA A 297 31.13 -9.49 -16.30
N ASP A 298 31.52 -8.94 -15.15
CA ASP A 298 32.62 -9.44 -14.30
C ASP A 298 32.16 -10.41 -13.19
N ARG A 299 30.84 -10.64 -13.07
CA ARG A 299 30.20 -11.56 -12.12
C ARG A 299 30.42 -11.18 -10.65
N SER A 300 30.64 -9.89 -10.39
CA SER A 300 30.76 -9.36 -9.03
C SER A 300 29.38 -9.05 -8.44
N ALA A 301 28.44 -8.57 -9.25
CA ALA A 301 27.11 -8.10 -8.84
C ALA A 301 26.03 -8.47 -9.87
N TYR A 302 24.78 -8.09 -9.59
CA TYR A 302 23.67 -8.24 -10.52
C TYR A 302 23.33 -6.91 -11.19
N ASP A 303 22.99 -6.96 -12.48
CA ASP A 303 22.38 -5.85 -13.21
C ASP A 303 20.86 -6.07 -13.31
N VAL A 304 20.13 -4.96 -13.48
CA VAL A 304 18.68 -4.91 -13.61
C VAL A 304 18.30 -4.69 -15.06
N PHE A 305 17.59 -5.66 -15.63
CA PHE A 305 17.13 -5.63 -17.01
C PHE A 305 15.65 -5.24 -17.12
N LEU A 306 15.39 -4.24 -17.96
CA LEU A 306 14.05 -3.76 -18.29
C LEU A 306 13.76 -3.95 -19.78
N VAL A 307 12.49 -4.22 -20.11
CA VAL A 307 12.05 -4.35 -21.50
C VAL A 307 10.71 -3.66 -21.72
N GLY A 308 10.65 -2.86 -22.78
CA GLY A 308 9.46 -2.16 -23.26
C GLY A 308 8.58 -3.03 -24.15
N LYS A 309 7.29 -2.67 -24.24
CA LYS A 309 6.27 -3.37 -25.04
C LYS A 309 6.61 -3.46 -26.53
N PHE A 310 7.48 -2.59 -27.03
CA PHE A 310 7.88 -2.54 -28.44
C PHE A 310 9.33 -2.97 -28.69
N GLY A 311 9.97 -3.62 -27.71
CA GLY A 311 11.22 -4.35 -27.93
C GLY A 311 12.47 -3.58 -27.56
N LYS A 312 12.36 -2.30 -27.19
CA LYS A 312 13.43 -1.59 -26.51
C LYS A 312 13.75 -2.24 -25.17
N TYR A 313 15.03 -2.29 -24.83
CA TYR A 313 15.48 -2.84 -23.57
C TYR A 313 16.66 -2.05 -23.00
N TRP A 314 16.85 -2.16 -21.69
CA TRP A 314 17.86 -1.45 -20.92
C TRP A 314 18.43 -2.36 -19.84
N ASP A 315 19.73 -2.28 -19.62
CA ASP A 315 20.45 -2.97 -18.55
C ASP A 315 21.11 -1.93 -17.65
N PHE A 316 20.75 -1.92 -16.39
CA PHE A 316 21.22 -0.97 -15.39
C PHE A 316 22.07 -1.67 -14.35
N SER A 317 23.22 -1.10 -14.03
CA SER A 317 23.91 -1.42 -12.79
C SER A 317 23.18 -0.71 -11.65
N PRO A 318 22.75 -1.40 -10.58
CA PRO A 318 22.04 -0.78 -9.45
C PRO A 318 22.97 0.03 -8.53
N VAL A 319 23.96 0.70 -9.12
CA VAL A 319 24.95 1.56 -8.48
C VAL A 319 25.04 2.87 -9.25
N ASP A 320 25.37 3.93 -8.52
CA ASP A 320 25.61 5.27 -9.07
C ASP A 320 27.11 5.58 -8.99
N GLN A 321 27.88 5.16 -10.00
CA GLN A 321 29.31 5.44 -10.08
C GLN A 321 29.59 6.84 -10.63
N ASN A 322 28.66 7.39 -11.40
CA ASN A 322 28.83 8.67 -12.08
C ASN A 322 28.40 9.88 -11.19
N GLY A 323 27.65 9.63 -10.11
CA GLY A 323 27.19 10.59 -9.12
C GLY A 323 25.94 11.38 -9.51
N ASP A 324 25.13 10.88 -10.45
CA ASP A 324 23.91 11.56 -10.93
C ASP A 324 22.65 11.23 -10.11
N GLY A 325 22.76 10.32 -9.15
CA GLY A 325 21.66 9.87 -8.29
C GLY A 325 20.77 8.80 -8.93
N GLU A 326 21.10 8.31 -10.12
CA GLU A 326 20.41 7.23 -10.83
C GLU A 326 21.32 5.98 -10.95
N ALA A 327 20.71 4.86 -11.32
CA ALA A 327 21.42 3.63 -11.64
C ALA A 327 22.15 3.77 -12.98
N ASP A 328 23.40 3.36 -13.04
CA ASP A 328 24.21 3.49 -14.26
C ASP A 328 23.70 2.59 -15.40
N LEU A 329 23.32 3.18 -16.53
CA LEU A 329 22.98 2.44 -17.74
C LEU A 329 24.23 1.76 -18.32
N ARG A 330 24.23 0.43 -18.38
CA ARG A 330 25.31 -0.35 -19.01
C ARG A 330 25.16 -0.41 -20.52
N PHE A 331 23.96 -0.72 -20.99
CA PHE A 331 23.63 -0.72 -22.41
C PHE A 331 22.12 -0.67 -22.63
N SER A 332 21.74 -0.35 -23.86
CA SER A 332 20.36 -0.47 -24.34
C SER A 332 20.35 -0.93 -25.78
N GLY A 333 19.20 -1.42 -26.22
CA GLY A 333 19.02 -1.84 -27.61
C GLY A 333 17.55 -1.97 -27.96
N ASP A 334 17.27 -2.42 -29.18
CA ASP A 334 15.91 -2.56 -29.68
C ASP A 334 15.77 -3.80 -30.55
N LEU A 335 14.84 -4.68 -30.15
CA LEU A 335 14.47 -5.88 -30.88
C LEU A 335 13.44 -5.61 -31.99
N ASN A 336 12.86 -4.40 -32.04
CA ASN A 336 11.78 -4.00 -32.93
C ASN A 336 10.62 -5.01 -32.92
N ALA A 337 10.19 -5.40 -31.72
CA ALA A 337 9.28 -6.51 -31.51
C ALA A 337 8.26 -6.23 -30.41
N SER A 338 7.02 -6.68 -30.60
CA SER A 338 5.97 -6.48 -29.59
C SER A 338 6.07 -7.55 -28.50
N ILE A 339 6.77 -7.22 -27.42
CA ILE A 339 7.06 -8.14 -26.31
C ILE A 339 5.80 -8.39 -25.48
N THR A 340 5.51 -9.66 -25.21
CA THR A 340 4.33 -10.11 -24.47
C THR A 340 4.65 -10.90 -23.21
N ALA A 341 5.88 -11.42 -23.10
CA ALA A 341 6.34 -12.16 -21.93
C ALA A 341 7.87 -12.12 -21.83
N SER A 342 8.38 -12.32 -20.61
CA SER A 342 9.81 -12.48 -20.35
C SER A 342 10.06 -13.49 -19.23
N ILE A 343 11.27 -14.04 -19.18
CA ILE A 343 11.77 -14.85 -18.06
C ILE A 343 13.29 -14.74 -17.98
N GLU A 344 13.84 -14.73 -16.77
CA GLU A 344 15.25 -14.99 -16.53
C GLU A 344 15.45 -16.51 -16.34
N ILE A 345 16.32 -17.10 -17.15
CA ILE A 345 16.81 -18.45 -16.97
C ILE A 345 18.20 -18.32 -16.34
N GLY A 346 18.26 -18.46 -15.02
CA GLY A 346 19.46 -18.19 -14.23
C GLY A 346 20.68 -19.05 -14.61
N PRO A 347 21.82 -18.84 -13.94
CA PRO A 347 23.00 -19.70 -14.09
C PRO A 347 22.70 -21.13 -13.68
N VAL A 348 23.36 -22.07 -14.37
CA VAL A 348 23.67 -23.39 -13.83
C VAL A 348 24.39 -23.16 -12.49
N LYS A 349 23.84 -23.70 -11.37
CA LYS A 349 24.63 -23.87 -10.13
C LYS A 349 25.97 -24.45 -10.55
N ALA A 350 27.08 -23.77 -10.26
CA ALA A 350 28.39 -24.34 -10.49
C ALA A 350 28.47 -25.68 -9.77
N GLN A 351 28.33 -26.79 -10.50
CA GLN A 351 28.68 -28.07 -9.96
C GLN A 351 30.18 -27.99 -9.74
N THR A 352 30.59 -27.99 -8.47
CA THR A 352 31.99 -27.96 -8.02
C THR A 352 32.81 -26.72 -8.43
N GLY A 353 32.72 -25.65 -7.63
CA GLY A 353 33.80 -24.66 -7.48
C GLY A 353 34.11 -23.71 -8.66
N GLY A 354 33.34 -23.73 -9.74
CA GLY A 354 33.47 -22.77 -10.86
C GLY A 354 32.65 -21.48 -10.66
N ALA A 355 33.00 -20.41 -11.37
CA ALA A 355 32.19 -19.20 -11.42
C ALA A 355 30.88 -19.47 -12.20
N PRO A 356 29.71 -19.00 -11.73
CA PRO A 356 28.43 -19.18 -12.43
C PRO A 356 28.49 -18.60 -13.86
N GLU A 357 27.81 -19.24 -14.82
CA GLU A 357 27.59 -18.67 -16.16
C GLU A 357 26.63 -17.48 -16.06
N ALA A 358 26.74 -16.48 -16.94
CA ALA A 358 25.75 -15.42 -17.01
C ALA A 358 24.39 -16.04 -17.38
N GLY A 359 23.33 -15.70 -16.63
CA GLY A 359 21.97 -16.15 -16.92
C GLY A 359 21.54 -15.73 -18.33
N THR A 360 20.53 -16.41 -18.87
CA THR A 360 19.92 -16.08 -20.17
C THR A 360 18.56 -15.44 -19.95
N ILE A 361 18.35 -14.23 -20.47
CA ILE A 361 17.01 -13.64 -20.51
C ILE A 361 16.32 -14.12 -21.78
N VAL A 362 15.09 -14.61 -21.65
CA VAL A 362 14.28 -15.03 -22.77
C VAL A 362 13.04 -14.14 -22.87
N LEU A 363 12.85 -13.54 -24.04
CA LEU A 363 11.70 -12.68 -24.35
C LEU A 363 10.82 -13.34 -25.40
N GLY A 364 9.51 -13.23 -25.24
CA GLY A 364 8.53 -13.71 -26.21
C GLY A 364 7.73 -12.57 -26.80
N ASP A 365 7.43 -12.64 -28.10
CA ASP A 365 6.62 -11.62 -28.79
C ASP A 365 5.22 -12.10 -29.19
N SER A 366 4.41 -11.14 -29.65
CA SER A 366 3.05 -11.38 -30.15
C SER A 366 2.98 -12.19 -31.45
N ALA A 367 4.09 -12.36 -32.16
CA ALA A 367 4.19 -13.17 -33.37
C ALA A 367 4.64 -14.63 -33.08
N GLY A 368 5.02 -14.94 -31.84
CA GLY A 368 5.53 -16.23 -31.40
C GLY A 368 7.03 -16.41 -31.58
N LYS A 369 7.77 -15.32 -31.77
CA LYS A 369 9.23 -15.30 -31.76
C LYS A 369 9.72 -15.31 -30.31
N LEU A 370 10.83 -16.00 -30.10
CA LEU A 370 11.60 -16.02 -28.87
C LEU A 370 12.97 -15.40 -29.12
N PHE A 371 13.37 -14.48 -28.25
CA PHE A 371 14.68 -13.85 -28.22
C PHE A 371 15.44 -14.36 -27.01
N PHE A 372 16.61 -14.95 -27.23
CA PHE A 372 17.51 -15.43 -26.19
C PHE A 372 18.65 -14.43 -26.09
N LEU A 373 18.68 -13.69 -24.99
CA LEU A 373 19.65 -12.64 -24.71
C LEU A 373 20.68 -13.22 -23.75
N LYS A 374 21.94 -13.24 -24.19
CA LYS A 374 23.09 -13.66 -23.38
C LYS A 374 24.11 -12.53 -23.31
N LYS A 375 24.61 -12.26 -22.12
CA LYS A 375 25.64 -11.25 -21.88
C LYS A 375 27.02 -11.81 -22.22
N GLN A 376 27.79 -11.08 -23.04
CA GLN A 376 29.20 -11.37 -23.32
C GLN A 376 29.99 -10.05 -23.21
N GLY A 377 30.53 -9.78 -22.02
CA GLY A 377 31.04 -8.44 -21.70
C GLY A 377 29.89 -7.42 -21.64
N ASP A 378 30.09 -6.26 -22.28
CA ASP A 378 29.08 -5.19 -22.36
C ASP A 378 28.17 -5.31 -23.60
N VAL A 379 28.10 -6.51 -24.21
CA VAL A 379 27.27 -6.77 -25.39
C VAL A 379 26.27 -7.89 -25.12
N ILE A 380 25.05 -7.73 -25.64
CA ILE A 380 24.07 -8.80 -25.70
C ILE A 380 24.17 -9.53 -27.03
N GLN A 381 24.39 -10.85 -26.96
CA GLN A 381 24.12 -11.74 -28.07
C GLN A 381 22.65 -12.12 -28.05
N THR A 382 21.96 -11.86 -29.17
CA THR A 382 20.57 -12.25 -29.37
C THR A 382 20.51 -13.42 -30.34
N ARG A 383 19.87 -14.52 -29.91
CA ARG A 383 19.46 -15.61 -30.81
C ARG A 383 17.94 -15.62 -30.92
N GLU A 384 17.44 -15.70 -32.14
CA GLU A 384 16.01 -15.70 -32.41
C GLU A 384 15.53 -17.07 -32.88
N THR A 385 14.38 -17.51 -32.37
CA THR A 385 13.65 -18.64 -32.94
C THR A 385 12.16 -18.32 -33.01
N ARG A 386 11.42 -19.01 -33.88
CA ARG A 386 9.96 -18.87 -33.95
C ARG A 386 9.30 -20.25 -33.88
N PRO A 387 9.16 -20.83 -32.67
CA PRO A 387 8.68 -22.19 -32.52
C PRO A 387 7.22 -22.36 -32.95
N GLN A 388 6.41 -21.32 -32.82
CA GLN A 388 5.00 -21.31 -33.18
C GLN A 388 4.60 -19.97 -33.81
N LYS A 389 3.60 -19.99 -34.70
CA LYS A 389 2.94 -18.77 -35.23
C LYS A 389 1.75 -18.39 -34.35
N SER A 390 2.02 -18.10 -33.08
CA SER A 390 1.02 -17.67 -32.09
C SER A 390 1.74 -16.85 -31.04
N SER A 391 1.09 -15.80 -30.53
CA SER A 391 1.65 -14.95 -29.48
C SER A 391 2.14 -15.77 -28.28
N VAL A 392 3.30 -15.42 -27.75
CA VAL A 392 3.80 -16.00 -26.51
C VAL A 392 2.94 -15.49 -25.37
N ALA A 393 2.28 -16.43 -24.68
CA ALA A 393 1.45 -16.12 -23.52
C ALA A 393 2.29 -16.04 -22.25
N GLY A 394 3.33 -16.85 -22.09
CA GLY A 394 4.14 -16.80 -20.88
C GLY A 394 5.18 -17.90 -20.82
N PHE A 395 5.95 -17.90 -19.73
CA PHE A 395 7.01 -18.86 -19.46
C PHE A 395 6.77 -19.56 -18.12
N CYS A 396 7.30 -20.77 -17.98
CA CYS A 396 7.33 -21.48 -16.70
C CYS A 396 8.63 -22.27 -16.55
N ARG A 397 9.08 -22.43 -15.30
CA ARG A 397 10.26 -23.21 -14.91
C ARG A 397 9.81 -24.52 -14.27
N PHE A 398 10.59 -25.59 -14.43
CA PHE A 398 10.27 -26.86 -13.78
C PHE A 398 10.84 -26.91 -12.36
N SER A 399 10.06 -27.32 -11.35
CA SER A 399 10.46 -27.35 -9.93
C SER A 399 11.30 -28.56 -9.53
N LYS A 400 11.18 -29.68 -10.25
CA LYS A 400 12.02 -30.88 -10.06
C LYS A 400 12.83 -31.15 -11.32
N LEU A 401 14.13 -30.93 -11.24
CA LEU A 401 15.09 -31.36 -12.25
C LEU A 401 15.15 -32.90 -12.27
N PRO A 402 15.08 -33.52 -13.45
CA PRO A 402 16.11 -34.44 -13.86
C PRO A 402 17.02 -33.66 -14.79
N ILE A 403 18.19 -33.28 -14.28
CA ILE A 403 19.28 -32.73 -15.07
C ILE A 403 19.64 -33.79 -16.12
N THR A 404 19.06 -33.69 -17.31
CA THR A 404 19.78 -33.97 -18.54
C THR A 404 20.19 -32.63 -19.12
N SER A 405 20.88 -31.80 -18.33
CA SER A 405 21.73 -30.78 -18.93
C SER A 405 22.91 -31.52 -19.53
N THR A 406 23.05 -31.48 -20.85
CA THR A 406 24.41 -31.40 -21.38
C THR A 406 25.06 -30.17 -20.72
N ALA A 407 26.34 -30.24 -20.37
CA ALA A 407 27.01 -29.13 -19.67
C ALA A 407 26.67 -27.78 -20.34
N GLY A 408 26.04 -26.86 -19.59
CA GLY A 408 25.71 -25.50 -20.04
C GLY A 408 24.30 -25.25 -20.62
N THR A 409 23.34 -26.20 -20.58
CA THR A 409 21.97 -25.97 -21.08
C THR A 409 20.86 -26.22 -20.05
N ASP A 410 20.08 -25.18 -19.76
CA ASP A 410 18.89 -25.23 -18.89
C ASP A 410 17.63 -25.43 -19.71
N THR A 411 16.57 -25.96 -19.09
CA THR A 411 15.29 -26.21 -19.77
C THR A 411 14.13 -25.50 -19.10
N PHE A 412 13.26 -24.89 -19.91
CA PHE A 412 12.07 -24.18 -19.48
C PHE A 412 10.92 -24.48 -20.45
N ALA A 413 9.73 -24.00 -20.12
CA ALA A 413 8.58 -24.16 -21.00
C ALA A 413 7.97 -22.81 -21.40
N VAL A 414 7.46 -22.79 -22.63
CA VAL A 414 6.87 -21.63 -23.29
C VAL A 414 5.42 -21.95 -23.62
N LEU A 415 4.51 -21.15 -23.07
CA LEU A 415 3.09 -21.24 -23.36
C LEU A 415 2.73 -20.23 -24.46
N PHE A 416 1.97 -20.67 -25.45
CA PHE A 416 1.47 -19.84 -26.53
C PHE A 416 -0.04 -19.63 -26.39
N GLN A 417 -0.56 -18.52 -26.92
CA GLN A 417 -2.00 -18.19 -26.86
C GLN A 417 -2.90 -19.25 -27.53
N ASN A 418 -2.37 -19.99 -28.52
CA ASN A 418 -3.04 -21.15 -29.12
C ASN A 418 -3.05 -22.41 -28.23
N ARG A 419 -2.72 -22.26 -26.94
CA ARG A 419 -2.69 -23.32 -25.93
C ARG A 419 -1.70 -24.45 -26.20
N LYS A 420 -0.66 -24.16 -26.98
CA LYS A 420 0.50 -25.05 -27.07
C LYS A 420 1.52 -24.70 -26.00
N LEU A 421 2.09 -25.73 -25.40
CA LEU A 421 3.22 -25.64 -24.50
C LEU A 421 4.41 -26.34 -25.18
N LEU A 422 5.53 -25.63 -25.27
CA LEU A 422 6.78 -26.20 -25.78
C LEU A 422 7.82 -26.22 -24.67
N GLN A 423 8.55 -27.32 -24.58
CA GLN A 423 9.74 -27.39 -23.75
C GLN A 423 10.96 -26.99 -24.59
N ILE A 424 11.73 -26.02 -24.11
CA ILE A 424 12.83 -25.40 -24.85
C ILE A 424 14.05 -25.27 -23.94
N THR A 425 15.25 -25.39 -24.50
CA THR A 425 16.52 -25.20 -23.78
C THR A 425 17.01 -23.75 -23.85
N SER A 426 17.91 -23.35 -22.96
CA SER A 426 18.52 -22.00 -22.92
C SER A 426 19.42 -21.69 -24.13
N ASP A 427 19.79 -22.70 -24.91
CA ASP A 427 20.42 -22.58 -26.24
C ASP A 427 19.40 -22.74 -27.38
N SER A 428 18.10 -22.56 -27.10
CA SER A 428 16.98 -22.48 -28.04
C SER A 428 16.59 -23.76 -28.81
N ASN A 429 16.99 -24.94 -28.32
CA ASN A 429 16.54 -26.21 -28.89
C ASN A 429 15.15 -26.58 -28.37
N ILE A 430 14.27 -27.02 -29.27
CA ILE A 430 12.93 -27.49 -28.91
C ILE A 430 13.00 -28.97 -28.57
N LEU A 431 12.55 -29.35 -27.38
CA LEU A 431 12.62 -30.73 -26.89
C LEU A 431 11.30 -31.50 -27.07
N ASP A 432 10.17 -30.86 -26.76
CA ASP A 432 8.85 -31.51 -26.81
C ASP A 432 7.72 -30.49 -27.03
N SER A 433 6.57 -30.96 -27.49
CA SER A 433 5.35 -30.17 -27.70
C SER A 433 4.10 -30.85 -27.17
N ALA A 434 3.31 -30.14 -26.37
CA ALA A 434 2.02 -30.60 -25.86
C ALA A 434 0.91 -29.57 -26.11
N ARG A 435 -0.33 -30.04 -26.34
CA ARG A 435 -1.53 -29.20 -26.23
C ARG A 435 -1.99 -29.21 -24.78
N VAL A 436 -2.33 -28.05 -24.25
CA VAL A 436 -2.73 -27.89 -22.85
C VAL A 436 -4.14 -27.31 -22.78
N SER A 437 -4.96 -27.78 -21.85
CA SER A 437 -6.21 -27.12 -21.49
C SER A 437 -5.95 -26.15 -20.35
N ILE A 438 -6.23 -24.86 -20.55
CA ILE A 438 -6.12 -23.83 -19.52
C ILE A 438 -7.53 -23.62 -18.95
N GLN A 439 -7.72 -23.91 -17.66
CA GLN A 439 -8.95 -23.58 -16.94
C GLN A 439 -8.69 -22.33 -16.08
N GLY A 440 -9.37 -21.23 -16.42
CA GLY A 440 -9.26 -19.94 -15.73
C GLY A 440 -8.42 -18.89 -16.47
N PRO A 441 -8.49 -17.61 -16.05
CA PRO A 441 -7.66 -16.54 -16.61
C PRO A 441 -6.18 -16.77 -16.26
N PHE A 442 -5.36 -16.97 -17.28
CA PHE A 442 -3.90 -17.01 -17.15
C PHE A 442 -3.39 -15.57 -17.08
N PHE A 443 -2.82 -15.17 -15.94
CA PHE A 443 -2.17 -13.87 -15.75
C PHE A 443 -0.64 -14.06 -15.73
N PRO A 444 0.06 -13.91 -16.87
CA PRO A 444 1.52 -13.81 -16.88
C PRO A 444 1.92 -12.37 -16.51
N PRO A 445 3.00 -12.18 -15.73
CA PRO A 445 4.30 -12.74 -16.10
C PRO A 445 5.07 -13.40 -14.94
N VAL A 446 4.40 -13.93 -13.91
CA VAL A 446 5.13 -14.64 -12.85
C VAL A 446 5.50 -16.04 -13.34
N ALA A 447 6.81 -16.33 -13.39
CA ALA A 447 7.32 -17.66 -13.72
C ALA A 447 6.68 -18.72 -12.80
N GLY A 448 5.79 -19.53 -13.34
CA GLY A 448 5.16 -20.63 -12.61
C GLY A 448 6.08 -21.85 -12.52
N TYR A 449 5.95 -22.63 -11.43
CA TYR A 449 6.65 -23.90 -11.26
C TYR A 449 5.84 -25.08 -11.85
N VAL A 450 6.47 -25.96 -12.62
CA VAL A 450 5.85 -27.17 -13.16
C VAL A 450 6.61 -28.42 -12.68
N GLU A 451 5.94 -29.33 -11.96
CA GLU A 451 6.53 -30.64 -11.64
C GLU A 451 6.34 -31.61 -12.81
N ARG A 452 7.42 -32.31 -13.21
CA ARG A 452 7.38 -33.35 -14.25
C ARG A 452 7.02 -34.69 -13.59
N GLU A 453 5.77 -34.88 -13.16
CA GLU A 453 5.28 -36.22 -12.82
C GLU A 453 4.79 -36.95 -14.08
N LYS A 454 5.02 -38.27 -14.12
CA LYS A 454 4.63 -39.16 -15.23
C LYS A 454 3.12 -39.14 -15.51
N ASP A 455 2.31 -38.63 -14.59
CA ASP A 455 0.89 -38.34 -14.76
C ASP A 455 0.60 -36.88 -14.38
N PHE A 456 0.41 -36.04 -15.40
CA PHE A 456 0.28 -34.60 -15.27
C PHE A 456 -1.06 -34.21 -14.60
N LYS A 457 -1.06 -33.92 -13.30
CA LYS A 457 -2.17 -33.26 -12.59
C LYS A 457 -1.66 -32.01 -11.85
N SER A 458 -1.55 -30.89 -12.58
CA SER A 458 -1.56 -29.55 -11.98
C SER A 458 -3.01 -29.05 -11.93
N PRO A 459 -3.48 -28.37 -10.86
CA PRO A 459 -4.82 -27.80 -10.83
C PRO A 459 -5.06 -26.74 -11.93
N CYS A 460 -4.00 -26.15 -12.51
CA CYS A 460 -4.12 -25.16 -13.59
C CYS A 460 -3.89 -25.73 -15.01
N PHE A 461 -3.32 -26.92 -15.14
CA PHE A 461 -2.99 -27.50 -16.43
C PHE A 461 -3.27 -29.01 -16.42
N GLN A 462 -4.25 -29.45 -17.21
CA GLN A 462 -4.50 -30.87 -17.47
C GLN A 462 -4.08 -31.21 -18.90
N LYS A 463 -3.38 -32.34 -19.05
CA LYS A 463 -3.01 -32.93 -20.33
C LYS A 463 -4.27 -33.57 -20.92
N THR A 464 -4.79 -33.06 -22.03
CA THR A 464 -5.89 -33.74 -22.75
C THR A 464 -5.31 -34.88 -23.58
N ALA A 465 -5.83 -36.09 -23.39
CA ALA A 465 -5.57 -37.21 -24.28
C ALA A 465 -6.01 -36.84 -25.71
N ARG A 466 -5.27 -37.36 -26.70
CA ARG A 466 -5.46 -37.05 -28.13
C ARG A 466 -6.87 -37.34 -28.63
#